data_AF-A0A8H7DXF4-F1
#
_entry.id   AF-A0A8H7DXF4-F1
#
_cell.length_a   1.000
_cell.length_b   1.000
_cell.length_c   1.000
_cell.angle_alpha   90.00
_cell.angle_beta   90.00
_cell.angle_gamma   90.00
#
_symmetry.space_group_name_H-M   'P 1'
#
loop_
_entity.id
_entity.type
_entity.pdbx_description
1 polymer ?
#
loop_
_entity_poly.entity_id
_entity_poly.type
_entity_poly.pdbx_seq_one_letter_code
_entity_poly.pdbx_strand_id
1 'polypeptide(L)'
;MSSIEMQDLSRRHDEKKSADVSLGISSVSEDSTINLWAVVAATLTLILSLCLTIFPRLLRFLSETGTEEHARVALSPLESFLALHFGVLLAAIAAALVLNMPSSNPITTRDGGNSHPLLMPLSFACSLSAFLAYNTKNVGSLSTLVWILSATIGGWGIWTMLFATSSLVSKKTGADKRTSAFLFGNKNAASVQKKSWKREQR
;
A
#
# COMPACT_ATOMS: atom_id res chain seq x y z
N MET A 1 -22.63 41.78 22.48
CA MET A 1 -22.38 40.34 22.65
C MET A 1 -23.03 39.62 21.48
N SER A 2 -22.23 39.09 20.55
CA SER A 2 -22.75 38.30 19.43
C SER A 2 -22.91 36.86 19.92
N SER A 3 -24.15 36.43 20.12
CA SER A 3 -24.46 35.03 20.40
C SER A 3 -24.14 34.22 19.14
N ILE A 4 -23.05 33.46 19.18
CA ILE A 4 -22.79 32.41 18.21
C ILE A 4 -23.92 31.40 18.38
N GLU A 5 -24.89 31.48 17.48
CA GLU A 5 -26.00 30.54 17.37
C GLU A 5 -25.41 29.18 16.97
N MET A 6 -25.26 28.29 17.95
CA MET A 6 -24.89 26.90 17.70
C MET A 6 -26.07 26.21 17.03
N GLN A 7 -26.05 26.16 15.69
CA GLN A 7 -26.90 25.24 14.95
C GLN A 7 -26.62 23.83 15.45
N ASP A 8 -27.67 23.16 15.92
CA ASP A 8 -27.61 21.81 16.48
C ASP A 8 -27.08 20.82 15.43
N LEU A 9 -25.80 20.48 15.56
CA LEU A 9 -25.08 19.57 14.68
C LEU A 9 -25.64 18.15 14.73
N SER A 10 -26.43 17.81 15.77
CA SER A 10 -27.08 16.51 15.89
C SER A 10 -28.09 16.29 14.75
N ARG A 11 -28.88 17.31 14.40
CA ARG A 11 -29.90 17.18 13.35
C ARG A 11 -29.30 17.02 11.95
N ARG A 12 -28.16 17.68 11.68
CA ARG A 12 -27.37 17.44 10.46
C ARG A 12 -26.74 16.06 10.45
N HIS A 13 -26.30 15.55 11.60
CA HIS A 13 -25.71 14.22 11.70
C HIS A 13 -26.77 13.14 11.42
N ASP A 14 -28.03 13.33 11.85
CA ASP A 14 -29.11 12.37 11.60
C ASP A 14 -29.65 12.41 10.15
N GLU A 15 -29.76 13.59 9.55
CA GLU A 15 -30.10 13.74 8.13
C GLU A 15 -28.97 13.19 7.23
N LYS A 16 -27.71 13.47 7.58
CA LYS A 16 -26.53 12.93 6.87
C LYS A 16 -26.39 11.43 7.08
N LYS A 17 -26.69 10.90 8.27
CA LYS A 17 -26.69 9.45 8.56
C LYS A 17 -27.78 8.72 7.78
N SER A 18 -28.97 9.31 7.61
CA SER A 18 -30.04 8.70 6.82
C SER A 18 -29.72 8.67 5.32
N ALA A 19 -29.08 9.73 4.81
CA ALA A 19 -28.55 9.78 3.45
C ALA A 19 -27.34 8.82 3.25
N ASP A 20 -26.41 8.76 4.20
CA ASP A 20 -25.27 7.82 4.21
C ASP A 20 -25.71 6.37 4.32
N VAL A 21 -26.82 6.06 5.01
CA VAL A 21 -27.35 4.69 5.08
C VAL A 21 -27.90 4.25 3.72
N SER A 22 -28.60 5.14 3.01
CA SER A 22 -29.17 4.82 1.70
C SER A 22 -28.10 4.72 0.61
N LEU A 23 -27.10 5.61 0.63
CA LEU A 23 -25.91 5.54 -0.22
C LEU A 23 -25.00 4.37 0.17
N GLY A 24 -24.93 4.05 1.46
CA GLY A 24 -24.16 2.94 2.03
C GLY A 24 -24.68 1.58 1.61
N ILE A 25 -25.99 1.38 1.44
CA ILE A 25 -26.54 0.10 0.96
C ILE A 25 -26.12 -0.17 -0.49
N SER A 26 -26.14 0.85 -1.35
CA SER A 26 -25.65 0.75 -2.73
C SER A 26 -24.13 0.59 -2.78
N SER A 27 -23.38 1.35 -1.97
CA SER A 27 -21.92 1.25 -1.91
C SER A 27 -21.46 -0.09 -1.33
N VAL A 28 -22.15 -0.65 -0.34
CA VAL A 28 -21.83 -1.97 0.25
C VAL A 28 -21.91 -3.08 -0.81
N SER A 29 -22.86 -3.03 -1.75
CA SER A 29 -22.97 -4.01 -2.83
C SER A 29 -21.83 -3.87 -3.85
N GLU A 30 -21.46 -2.64 -4.22
CA GLU A 30 -20.33 -2.38 -5.12
C GLU A 30 -18.98 -2.71 -4.47
N ASP A 31 -18.77 -2.29 -3.22
CA ASP A 31 -17.61 -2.58 -2.39
C ASP A 31 -17.43 -4.09 -2.20
N SER A 32 -18.53 -4.83 -2.00
CA SER A 32 -18.48 -6.29 -1.87
C SER A 32 -17.99 -6.97 -3.14
N THR A 33 -18.42 -6.50 -4.31
CA THR A 33 -18.00 -7.05 -5.61
C THR A 33 -16.53 -6.72 -5.89
N ILE A 34 -16.13 -5.47 -5.64
CA ILE A 34 -14.74 -5.00 -5.80
C ILE A 34 -13.81 -5.77 -4.86
N ASN A 35 -14.21 -5.95 -3.60
CA ASN A 35 -13.46 -6.71 -2.61
C ASN A 35 -13.33 -8.19 -2.99
N LEU A 36 -14.41 -8.82 -3.47
CA LEU A 36 -14.36 -10.19 -3.98
C LEU A 36 -13.39 -10.30 -5.16
N TRP A 37 -13.47 -9.39 -6.13
CA TRP A 37 -12.58 -9.38 -7.30
C TRP A 37 -11.11 -9.19 -6.87
N ALA A 38 -10.84 -8.28 -5.95
CA ALA A 38 -9.50 -8.04 -5.40
C ALA A 38 -8.95 -9.28 -4.67
N VAL A 39 -9.77 -9.98 -3.88
CA VAL A 39 -9.37 -11.22 -3.17
C VAL A 39 -9.11 -12.35 -4.16
N VAL A 40 -9.97 -12.54 -5.16
CA VAL A 40 -9.76 -13.57 -6.19
C VAL A 40 -8.48 -13.27 -6.99
N ALA A 41 -8.28 -12.03 -7.43
CA ALA A 41 -7.06 -11.65 -8.13
C ALA A 41 -5.81 -11.82 -7.24
N ALA A 42 -5.88 -11.43 -5.97
CA ALA A 42 -4.78 -11.59 -5.01
C ALA A 42 -4.45 -13.07 -4.74
N THR A 43 -5.46 -13.92 -4.56
CA THR A 43 -5.25 -15.35 -4.32
C THR A 43 -4.65 -16.05 -5.54
N LEU A 44 -5.16 -15.77 -6.76
CA LEU A 44 -4.60 -16.33 -7.99
C LEU A 44 -3.15 -15.88 -8.23
N THR A 45 -2.86 -14.59 -8.05
CA THR A 45 -1.49 -14.06 -8.21
C THR A 45 -0.54 -14.59 -7.14
N LEU A 46 -1.02 -14.81 -5.91
CA LEU A 46 -0.25 -15.42 -4.83
C LEU A 46 0.05 -16.90 -5.09
N ILE A 47 -0.93 -17.66 -5.59
CA ILE A 47 -0.71 -19.06 -6.01
C ILE A 47 0.36 -19.12 -7.09
N LEU A 48 0.28 -18.25 -8.10
CA LEU A 48 1.28 -18.17 -9.16
C LEU A 48 2.67 -17.79 -8.61
N SER A 49 2.74 -16.80 -7.71
CA SER A 49 3.98 -16.40 -7.04
C SER A 49 4.60 -17.56 -6.26
N LEU A 50 3.80 -18.30 -5.50
CA LEU A 50 4.25 -19.45 -4.71
C LEU A 50 4.76 -20.59 -5.61
N CYS A 51 4.03 -20.85 -6.71
CA CYS A 51 4.41 -21.82 -7.72
C CYS A 51 5.79 -21.48 -8.33
N LEU A 52 6.01 -20.22 -8.70
CA LEU A 52 7.27 -19.76 -9.30
C LEU A 52 8.45 -19.74 -8.34
N THR A 53 8.22 -19.40 -7.07
CA THR A 53 9.28 -19.30 -6.05
C THR A 53 9.69 -20.66 -5.49
N ILE A 54 8.74 -21.54 -5.20
CA ILE A 54 9.01 -22.87 -4.63
C ILE A 54 9.36 -23.88 -5.73
N PHE A 55 8.65 -23.84 -6.85
CA PHE A 55 8.81 -24.79 -7.94
C PHE A 55 9.05 -24.07 -9.26
N PRO A 56 10.21 -23.41 -9.46
CA PRO A 56 10.54 -22.74 -10.72
C PRO A 56 10.52 -23.70 -11.92
N ARG A 57 10.61 -25.01 -11.66
CA ARG A 57 10.49 -26.08 -12.66
C ARG A 57 9.09 -26.24 -13.25
N LEU A 58 8.03 -25.82 -12.56
CA LEU A 58 6.66 -25.90 -13.06
C LEU A 58 6.44 -24.99 -14.27
N LEU A 59 7.09 -23.83 -14.32
CA LEU A 59 7.03 -22.93 -15.47
C LEU A 59 7.51 -23.66 -16.74
N ARG A 60 8.59 -24.43 -16.62
CA ARG A 60 9.10 -25.25 -17.72
C ARG A 60 8.17 -26.40 -18.05
N PHE A 61 7.61 -27.09 -17.04
CA PHE A 61 6.63 -28.16 -17.28
C PHE A 61 5.40 -27.66 -18.06
N LEU A 62 4.90 -26.45 -17.77
CA LEU A 62 3.78 -25.85 -18.51
C LEU A 62 4.19 -25.32 -19.90
N SER A 63 5.45 -24.89 -20.06
CA SER A 63 5.95 -24.28 -21.31
C SER A 63 6.53 -25.28 -22.30
N GLU A 64 6.92 -26.48 -21.86
CA GLU A 64 7.52 -27.52 -22.70
C GLU A 64 6.41 -28.19 -23.54
N THR A 65 6.10 -27.58 -24.69
CA THR A 65 5.25 -28.18 -25.72
C THR A 65 6.10 -29.18 -26.50
N GLY A 66 6.12 -30.44 -26.03
CA GLY A 66 7.12 -31.42 -26.47
C GLY A 66 7.20 -31.67 -27.98
N THR A 67 8.44 -31.86 -28.46
CA THR A 67 8.92 -32.90 -29.41
C THR A 67 10.35 -32.54 -29.84
N GLU A 68 11.33 -32.53 -28.93
CA GLU A 68 12.73 -32.35 -29.34
C GLU A 68 13.63 -33.29 -28.52
N GLU A 69 14.42 -34.13 -29.21
CA GLU A 69 15.40 -35.09 -28.65
C GLU A 69 16.50 -34.42 -27.78
N HIS A 70 16.43 -33.10 -27.57
CA HIS A 70 17.38 -32.30 -26.80
C HIS A 70 16.73 -31.55 -25.62
N ALA A 71 15.56 -32.01 -25.16
CA ALA A 71 14.89 -31.47 -23.98
C ALA A 71 15.85 -31.46 -22.77
N ARG A 72 16.31 -30.28 -22.36
CA ARG A 72 17.23 -30.13 -21.23
C ARG A 72 16.49 -30.45 -19.94
N VAL A 73 16.92 -31.50 -19.25
CA VAL A 73 16.34 -31.94 -17.96
C VAL A 73 16.67 -30.95 -16.81
N ALA A 74 17.70 -30.13 -16.96
CA ALA A 74 18.15 -29.17 -15.95
C ALA A 74 17.67 -27.74 -16.25
N LEU A 75 17.18 -27.05 -15.22
CA LEU A 75 16.84 -25.62 -15.28
C LEU A 75 18.08 -24.79 -15.56
N SER A 76 17.98 -23.83 -16.48
CA SER A 76 19.07 -22.88 -16.65
C SER A 76 19.18 -21.96 -15.42
N PRO A 77 20.39 -21.53 -15.03
CA PRO A 77 20.57 -20.57 -13.95
C PRO A 77 19.81 -19.26 -14.18
N LEU A 78 19.62 -18.89 -15.45
CA LEU A 78 18.87 -17.71 -15.87
C LEU A 78 17.35 -17.88 -15.63
N GLU A 79 16.78 -19.02 -16.02
CA GLU A 79 15.37 -19.35 -15.78
C GLU A 79 15.05 -19.32 -14.28
N SER A 80 15.88 -19.97 -13.48
CA SER A 80 15.67 -20.01 -12.02
C SER A 80 15.78 -18.62 -11.39
N PHE A 81 16.72 -17.80 -11.86
CA PHE A 81 16.90 -16.44 -11.38
C PHE A 81 15.68 -15.57 -11.72
N LEU A 82 15.24 -15.58 -12.98
CA LEU A 82 14.12 -14.76 -13.42
C LEU A 82 12.80 -15.20 -12.76
N ALA A 83 12.56 -16.51 -12.63
CA ALA A 83 11.38 -17.04 -11.96
C ALA A 83 11.29 -16.59 -10.49
N LEU A 84 12.42 -16.58 -9.77
CA LEU A 84 12.48 -16.10 -8.40
C LEU A 84 12.15 -14.61 -8.30
N HIS A 85 12.79 -13.76 -9.10
CA HIS A 85 12.54 -12.30 -9.06
C HIS A 85 11.12 -11.94 -9.51
N PHE A 86 10.59 -12.63 -10.53
CA PHE A 86 9.22 -12.45 -10.98
C PHE A 86 8.21 -12.93 -9.94
N GLY A 87 8.48 -14.05 -9.26
CA GLY A 87 7.68 -14.52 -8.14
C GLY A 87 7.62 -13.53 -6.99
N VAL A 88 8.75 -12.92 -6.61
CA VAL A 88 8.81 -11.85 -5.59
C VAL A 88 7.98 -10.63 -6.00
N LEU A 89 8.02 -10.22 -7.27
CA LEU A 89 7.20 -9.12 -7.78
C LEU A 89 5.70 -9.45 -7.72
N LEU A 90 5.29 -10.66 -8.10
CA LEU A 90 3.90 -11.10 -8.02
C LEU A 90 3.39 -11.14 -6.58
N ALA A 91 4.22 -11.57 -5.62
CA ALA A 91 3.88 -11.52 -4.20
C ALA A 91 3.63 -10.06 -3.75
N ALA A 92 4.44 -9.11 -4.24
CA ALA A 92 4.25 -7.69 -3.96
C ALA A 92 2.92 -7.17 -4.48
N ILE A 93 2.54 -7.56 -5.71
CA ILE A 93 1.27 -7.18 -6.32
C ILE A 93 0.10 -7.79 -5.54
N ALA A 94 0.17 -9.07 -5.17
CA ALA A 94 -0.83 -9.72 -4.34
C ALA A 94 -1.00 -9.02 -2.98
N ALA A 95 0.12 -8.69 -2.31
CA ALA A 95 0.10 -7.92 -1.07
C ALA A 95 -0.49 -6.51 -1.28
N ALA A 96 -0.19 -5.84 -2.38
CA ALA A 96 -0.77 -4.54 -2.69
C ALA A 96 -2.28 -4.62 -2.91
N LEU A 97 -2.80 -5.66 -3.57
CA LEU A 97 -4.24 -5.84 -3.75
C LEU A 97 -4.94 -5.99 -2.39
N VAL A 98 -4.40 -6.83 -1.49
CA VAL A 98 -4.98 -7.06 -0.16
C VAL A 98 -4.90 -5.82 0.72
N LEU A 99 -3.75 -5.13 0.74
CA LEU A 99 -3.53 -3.96 1.59
C LEU A 99 -4.31 -2.72 1.16
N ASN A 100 -4.86 -2.70 -0.05
CA ASN A 100 -5.62 -1.58 -0.58
C ASN A 100 -7.11 -1.87 -0.74
N MET A 101 -7.59 -3.00 -0.20
CA MET A 101 -9.02 -3.29 -0.14
C MET A 101 -9.77 -2.20 0.63
N PRO A 102 -10.84 -1.61 0.06
CA PRO A 102 -11.73 -0.71 0.77
C PRO A 102 -12.35 -1.42 1.99
N SER A 103 -11.97 -1.03 3.20
CA SER A 103 -12.59 -1.55 4.41
C SER A 103 -13.91 -0.81 4.68
N SER A 104 -15.00 -1.54 4.85
CA SER A 104 -16.34 -1.02 5.20
C SER A 104 -16.45 -0.44 6.62
N ASN A 105 -15.34 -0.31 7.36
CA ASN A 105 -15.33 0.26 8.70
C ASN A 105 -15.22 1.79 8.64
N PRO A 106 -16.22 2.56 9.10
CA PRO A 106 -16.17 4.02 9.11
C PRO A 106 -15.19 4.61 10.14
N ILE A 107 -14.44 3.79 10.89
CA ILE A 107 -13.63 4.23 12.05
C ILE A 107 -12.14 4.35 11.75
N THR A 108 -11.67 3.95 10.57
CA THR A 108 -10.31 4.29 10.16
C THR A 108 -10.38 4.98 8.83
N THR A 109 -10.71 6.27 8.87
CA THR A 109 -10.17 7.13 7.83
C THR A 109 -8.67 6.85 7.80
N ARG A 110 -8.17 6.40 6.65
CA ARG A 110 -6.75 6.42 6.34
C ARG A 110 -6.32 7.89 6.17
N ASP A 111 -6.70 8.75 7.13
CA ASP A 111 -6.32 10.15 7.28
C ASP A 111 -4.93 10.17 7.90
N GLY A 112 -3.94 9.82 7.09
CA GLY A 112 -2.62 9.56 7.61
C GLY A 112 -1.53 9.44 6.57
N GLY A 113 -1.64 10.17 5.46
CA GLY A 113 -0.59 10.29 4.46
C GLY A 113 -0.97 9.58 3.17
N ASN A 114 -0.96 10.33 2.07
CA ASN A 114 -1.07 9.85 0.69
C ASN A 114 0.12 8.95 0.34
N SER A 115 0.24 7.80 0.99
CA SER A 115 1.18 6.77 0.58
C SER A 115 0.53 6.00 -0.55
N HIS A 116 1.11 6.08 -1.75
CA HIS A 116 0.61 5.34 -2.89
C HIS A 116 0.42 3.85 -2.54
N PRO A 117 -0.65 3.21 -3.03
CA PRO A 117 -1.04 1.85 -2.65
C PRO A 117 0.07 0.82 -2.89
N LEU A 118 0.88 1.05 -3.91
CA LEU A 118 2.01 0.19 -4.31
C LEU A 118 3.32 0.50 -3.59
N LEU A 119 3.40 1.64 -2.88
CA LEU A 119 4.67 2.10 -2.33
C LEU A 119 5.25 1.08 -1.35
N MET A 120 4.44 0.63 -0.38
CA MET A 120 4.89 -0.32 0.64
C MET A 120 5.28 -1.69 0.05
N PRO A 121 4.41 -2.37 -0.71
CA PRO A 121 4.74 -3.69 -1.22
C PRO A 121 5.88 -3.68 -2.24
N LEU A 122 5.91 -2.67 -3.13
CA LEU A 122 6.91 -2.60 -4.19
C LEU A 122 8.30 -2.28 -3.62
N SER A 123 8.39 -1.36 -2.67
CA SER A 123 9.70 -1.03 -2.07
C SER A 123 10.29 -2.22 -1.33
N PHE A 124 9.46 -2.95 -0.57
CA PHE A 124 9.90 -4.16 0.12
C PHE A 124 10.35 -5.25 -0.85
N ALA A 125 9.56 -5.50 -1.90
CA ALA A 125 9.89 -6.48 -2.93
C ALA A 125 11.16 -6.11 -3.70
N CYS A 126 11.35 -4.84 -4.06
CA CYS A 126 12.58 -4.36 -4.70
C CYS A 126 13.79 -4.47 -3.77
N SER A 127 13.66 -4.17 -2.48
CA SER A 127 14.74 -4.38 -1.51
C SER A 127 15.10 -5.85 -1.34
N LEU A 128 14.10 -6.74 -1.25
CA LEU A 128 14.33 -8.18 -1.19
C LEU A 128 14.96 -8.71 -2.49
N SER A 129 14.47 -8.26 -3.64
CA SER A 129 15.03 -8.56 -4.96
C SER A 129 16.49 -8.10 -5.06
N ALA A 130 16.82 -6.90 -4.60
CA ALA A 130 18.19 -6.42 -4.56
C ALA A 130 19.08 -7.34 -3.71
N PHE A 131 18.62 -7.69 -2.51
CA PHE A 131 19.35 -8.60 -1.62
C PHE A 131 19.59 -9.98 -2.27
N LEU A 132 18.57 -10.57 -2.89
CA LEU A 132 18.68 -11.88 -3.55
C LEU A 132 19.61 -11.83 -4.78
N ALA A 133 19.52 -10.75 -5.58
CA ALA A 133 20.40 -10.55 -6.73
C ALA A 133 21.86 -10.38 -6.28
N TYR A 134 22.12 -9.59 -5.25
CA TYR A 134 23.48 -9.41 -4.72
C TYR A 134 24.14 -10.73 -4.29
N ASN A 135 23.36 -11.66 -3.72
CA ASN A 135 23.86 -12.95 -3.27
C ASN A 135 23.99 -13.99 -4.40
N THR A 136 23.40 -13.73 -5.57
CA THR A 136 23.42 -14.68 -6.69
C THR A 136 24.66 -14.50 -7.56
N LYS A 137 25.45 -15.56 -7.71
CA LYS A 137 26.67 -15.58 -8.56
C LYS A 137 26.50 -16.32 -9.89
N ASN A 138 25.40 -17.04 -10.06
CA ASN A 138 25.23 -18.02 -11.16
C ASN A 138 24.79 -17.40 -12.50
N VAL A 139 24.52 -16.10 -12.54
CA VAL A 139 23.97 -15.37 -13.72
C VAL A 139 24.87 -14.23 -14.21
N GLY A 140 26.10 -14.14 -13.72
CA GLY A 140 27.09 -13.16 -14.18
C GLY A 140 26.64 -11.70 -13.98
N SER A 141 26.85 -10.85 -14.99
CA SER A 141 26.55 -9.41 -14.96
C SER A 141 25.05 -9.05 -14.91
N LEU A 142 24.17 -10.00 -15.24
CA LEU A 142 22.72 -9.76 -15.12
C LEU A 142 22.31 -9.60 -13.65
N SER A 143 22.97 -10.33 -12.75
CA SER A 143 22.75 -10.23 -11.31
C SER A 143 23.08 -8.84 -10.76
N THR A 144 24.19 -8.26 -11.23
CA THR A 144 24.62 -6.92 -10.79
C THR A 144 23.69 -5.83 -11.30
N LEU A 145 23.19 -5.96 -12.53
CA LEU A 145 22.21 -5.03 -13.10
C LEU A 145 20.90 -5.05 -12.29
N VAL A 146 20.33 -6.25 -12.04
CA VAL A 146 19.09 -6.40 -11.26
C VAL A 146 19.27 -5.88 -9.83
N TRP A 147 20.44 -6.12 -9.22
CA TRP A 147 20.78 -5.56 -7.91
C TRP A 147 20.75 -4.02 -7.92
N ILE A 148 21.46 -3.35 -8.84
CA ILE A 148 21.52 -1.89 -8.89
C ILE A 148 20.13 -1.27 -9.11
N LEU A 149 19.36 -1.80 -10.07
CA LEU A 149 18.03 -1.26 -10.36
C LEU A 149 17.05 -1.51 -9.19
N SER A 150 17.06 -2.72 -8.62
CA SER A 150 16.17 -3.04 -7.50
C SER A 150 16.57 -2.27 -6.23
N ALA A 151 17.87 -2.06 -5.99
CA ALA A 151 18.38 -1.32 -4.85
C ALA A 151 18.04 0.18 -4.93
N THR A 152 18.13 0.78 -6.11
CA THR A 152 17.76 2.19 -6.32
C THR A 152 16.27 2.40 -6.10
N ILE A 153 15.41 1.56 -6.69
CA ILE A 153 13.95 1.63 -6.50
C ILE A 153 13.57 1.37 -5.04
N GLY A 154 14.09 0.31 -4.43
CA GLY A 154 13.79 -0.04 -3.04
C GLY A 154 14.30 1.01 -2.05
N GLY A 155 15.53 1.50 -2.25
CA GLY A 155 16.13 2.56 -1.42
C GLY A 155 15.37 3.88 -1.54
N TRP A 156 15.02 4.29 -2.76
CA TRP A 156 14.17 5.46 -2.98
C TRP A 156 12.79 5.30 -2.33
N GLY A 157 12.18 4.12 -2.48
CA GLY A 157 10.89 3.79 -1.86
C GLY A 157 10.92 3.88 -0.34
N ILE A 158 11.93 3.28 0.31
CA ILE A 158 12.13 3.38 1.77
C ILE A 158 12.34 4.84 2.18
N TRP A 159 13.15 5.60 1.44
CA TRP A 159 13.35 7.02 1.70
C TRP A 159 12.03 7.79 1.68
N THR A 160 11.20 7.58 0.66
CA THR A 160 9.88 8.23 0.58
C THR A 160 8.95 7.81 1.71
N MET A 161 8.97 6.56 2.17
CA MET A 161 8.15 6.15 3.33
C MET A 161 8.57 6.86 4.62
N LEU A 162 9.88 6.96 4.86
CA LEU A 162 10.42 7.56 6.08
C LEU A 162 10.23 9.07 6.10
N PHE A 163 10.41 9.74 4.97
CA PHE A 163 10.51 11.19 4.91
C PHE A 163 9.35 11.91 4.20
N ALA A 164 8.58 11.23 3.34
CA ALA A 164 7.45 11.87 2.64
C ALA A 164 6.15 11.89 3.47
N THR A 165 6.02 11.04 4.50
CA THR A 165 4.88 11.05 5.42
C THR A 165 5.02 12.15 6.48
N SER A 166 4.91 13.40 6.05
CA SER A 166 4.64 14.52 6.96
C SER A 166 3.13 14.73 7.02
N SER A 167 2.49 14.20 8.07
CA SER A 167 1.04 14.35 8.28
C SER A 167 0.70 15.85 8.41
N LEU A 168 0.04 16.39 7.39
CA LEU A 168 -0.35 17.80 7.27
C LEU A 168 -1.37 18.21 8.33
N VAL A 169 -2.28 17.31 8.68
CA VAL A 169 -3.34 17.55 9.66
C VAL A 169 -2.99 16.88 10.99
N SER A 170 -3.20 17.61 12.09
CA SER A 170 -2.99 17.10 13.44
C SER A 170 -4.05 16.06 13.81
N LYS A 171 -3.64 14.80 14.01
CA LYS A 171 -4.52 13.70 14.47
C LYS A 171 -5.22 13.98 15.81
N LYS A 172 -4.71 14.92 16.61
CA LYS A 172 -5.25 15.24 17.94
C LYS A 172 -6.23 16.41 17.94
N THR A 173 -6.15 17.30 16.95
CA THR A 173 -6.91 18.56 16.95
C THR A 173 -7.67 18.82 15.65
N GLY A 174 -7.46 18.02 14.59
CA GLY A 174 -8.07 18.25 13.28
C GLY A 174 -7.55 19.49 12.54
N ALA A 175 -6.81 20.38 13.21
CA ALA A 175 -6.20 21.55 12.59
C ALA A 175 -4.99 21.21 11.70
N ASP A 176 -4.86 21.98 10.62
CA ASP A 176 -3.71 21.99 9.73
C ASP A 176 -2.44 22.44 10.49
N LYS A 177 -1.39 21.62 10.46
CA LYS A 177 -0.10 21.89 11.11
C LYS A 177 0.70 22.98 10.41
N ARG A 178 0.36 23.33 9.16
CA ARG A 178 0.98 24.46 8.43
C ARG A 178 0.47 25.81 8.92
N THR A 179 -0.67 25.83 9.61
CA THR A 179 -1.20 27.05 10.22
C THR A 179 -0.55 27.27 11.58
N SER A 180 0.48 28.12 11.61
CA SER A 180 1.14 28.52 12.84
C SER A 180 0.39 29.69 13.50
N ALA A 181 0.29 29.66 14.83
CA ALA A 181 -0.12 30.82 15.63
C ALA A 181 1.06 31.74 15.98
N PHE A 182 2.28 31.32 15.63
CA PHE A 182 3.49 32.09 15.88
C PHE A 182 3.48 33.32 14.98
N LEU A 183 3.71 34.50 15.58
CA LEU A 183 3.64 35.85 15.00
C LEU A 183 2.24 36.40 14.67
N PHE A 184 1.30 35.62 14.14
CA PHE A 184 0.02 36.17 13.64
C PHE A 184 -1.24 35.79 14.45
N GLY A 185 -1.09 35.09 15.58
CA GLY A 185 -2.21 34.88 16.52
C GLY A 185 -3.39 34.09 15.93
N ASN A 186 -3.15 33.21 14.95
CA ASN A 186 -4.19 32.43 14.32
C ASN A 186 -4.89 31.49 15.32
N LYS A 187 -6.19 31.72 15.55
CA LYS A 187 -7.04 30.93 16.47
C LYS A 187 -7.31 29.51 15.97
N ASN A 188 -7.19 29.28 14.66
CA ASN A 188 -7.39 27.98 14.02
C ASN A 188 -6.12 27.10 14.00
N ALA A 189 -5.00 27.60 14.52
CA ALA A 189 -3.75 26.85 14.57
C ALA A 189 -3.85 25.64 15.51
N ALA A 190 -3.19 24.54 15.11
CA ALA A 190 -3.18 23.30 15.90
C ALA A 190 -2.63 23.47 17.33
N SER A 191 -1.69 24.40 17.54
CA SER A 191 -1.13 24.67 18.87
C SER A 191 -2.12 25.37 19.80
N VAL A 192 -2.97 26.27 19.28
CA VAL A 192 -3.97 27.01 20.05
C VAL A 192 -5.12 26.09 20.43
N GLN A 193 -5.64 25.32 19.47
CA GLN A 193 -6.69 24.33 19.74
C GLN A 193 -6.24 23.23 20.71
N LYS A 194 -4.98 22.77 20.61
CA LYS A 194 -4.41 21.81 21.58
C LYS A 194 -4.33 22.40 22.99
N LYS A 195 -4.11 23.71 23.11
CA LYS A 195 -4.02 24.43 24.39
C LYS A 195 -5.40 24.72 24.98
N SER A 196 -6.40 25.07 24.19
CA SER A 196 -7.79 25.24 24.65
C SER A 196 -8.38 23.91 25.12
N TRP A 197 -8.19 22.84 24.35
CA TRP A 197 -8.65 21.50 24.75
C TRP A 197 -8.05 21.03 26.09
N LYS A 198 -6.76 21.28 26.33
CA LYS A 198 -6.12 20.99 27.63
C LYS A 198 -6.66 21.84 28.79
N ARG A 199 -7.27 23.00 28.51
CA ARG A 199 -7.87 23.87 29.53
C ARG A 199 -9.30 23.45 29.86
N GLU A 200 -10.05 22.94 28.89
CA GLU A 200 -11.41 22.42 29.10
C GLU A 200 -11.42 21.07 29.85
N GLN A 201 -10.33 20.30 29.77
CA GLN A 201 -10.18 19.04 30.50
C GLN A 201 -9.64 19.19 31.93
N ARG A 202 -9.43 20.42 32.42
CA ARG A 202 -8.81 20.71 33.71
C ARG A 202 -9.77 21.49 34.59
#